data_AF-V7D8T8-F1
#
_entry.id   AF-V7D8T8-F1
#
_cell.length_a   1.000
_cell.length_b   1.000
_cell.length_c   1.000
_cell.angle_alpha   90.00
_cell.angle_beta   90.00
_cell.angle_gamma   90.00
#
_symmetry.space_group_name_H-M   'P 1'
#
loop_
_entity.id
_entity.type
_entity.pdbx_description
1 polymer ?
#
loop_
_entity_poly.entity_id
_entity_poly.type
_entity_poly.pdbx_seq_one_letter_code
_entity_poly.pdbx_strand_id
1 'polypeptide(L)'
;GVLRALVEQQGHFARIGAALAHLREHYTEPLSVEALAARANMSVSTFHEHFKRCTDMAPMQYLKRLRLLKAQQMLIGEGLGVAQTAHRVGYQSTSQFSREYKRQFDRSPGDELPYQSLPV
;
A
#
# COMPACT_ATOMS: atom_id res chain seq x y z
N GLY A 1 -28.67 15.12 15.32
CA GLY A 1 -29.27 13.97 16.04
C GLY A 1 -28.46 12.71 15.77
N VAL A 2 -28.53 11.73 16.67
CA VAL A 2 -27.69 10.50 16.63
C VAL A 2 -27.80 9.74 15.31
N LEU A 3 -29.02 9.63 14.74
CA LEU A 3 -29.24 8.97 13.45
C LEU A 3 -28.49 9.61 12.28
N ARG A 4 -28.45 10.95 12.20
CA ARG A 4 -27.73 11.67 11.14
C ARG A 4 -26.22 11.42 11.24
N ALA A 5 -25.67 11.47 12.46
CA ALA A 5 -24.26 11.21 12.70
C ALA A 5 -23.85 9.79 12.29
N LEU A 6 -24.69 8.78 12.58
CA LEU A 6 -24.44 7.40 12.17
C LEU A 6 -24.47 7.21 10.64
N VAL A 7 -25.42 7.84 9.94
CA VAL A 7 -25.50 7.79 8.47
C VAL A 7 -24.30 8.50 7.82
N GLU A 8 -23.92 9.67 8.33
CA GLU A 8 -22.73 10.40 7.87
C GLU A 8 -21.46 9.54 8.08
N GLN A 9 -21.33 8.91 9.24
CA GLN A 9 -20.20 8.03 9.56
C GLN A 9 -20.14 6.81 8.62
N GLN A 10 -21.28 6.14 8.36
CA GLN A 10 -21.37 5.06 7.37
C GLN A 10 -20.95 5.53 5.96
N GLY A 11 -21.36 6.72 5.56
CA GLY A 11 -20.97 7.32 4.29
C GLY A 11 -19.47 7.64 4.20
N HIS A 12 -18.83 8.03 5.30
CA HIS A 12 -17.37 8.22 5.33
C HIS A 12 -16.61 6.90 5.21
N PHE A 13 -17.06 5.84 5.91
CA PHE A 13 -16.47 4.51 5.79
C PHE A 13 -16.56 3.96 4.37
N ALA A 14 -17.72 4.08 3.71
CA ALA A 14 -17.88 3.64 2.32
C ALA A 14 -16.94 4.37 1.35
N ARG A 15 -16.76 5.69 1.53
CA ARG A 15 -15.82 6.50 0.73
C ARG A 15 -14.36 6.10 0.95
N ILE A 16 -13.95 5.85 2.19
CA ILE A 16 -12.60 5.31 2.47
C ILE A 16 -12.44 3.90 1.90
N GLY A 17 -13.46 3.05 1.98
CA GLY A 17 -13.46 1.72 1.37
C GLY A 17 -13.21 1.77 -0.15
N ALA A 18 -13.87 2.70 -0.85
CA ALA A 18 -13.66 2.93 -2.28
C ALA A 18 -12.25 3.46 -2.58
N ALA A 19 -11.72 4.38 -1.77
CA ALA A 19 -10.35 4.86 -1.90
C ALA A 19 -9.32 3.73 -1.69
N LEU A 20 -9.54 2.84 -0.73
CA LEU A 20 -8.71 1.67 -0.49
C LEU A 20 -8.75 0.66 -1.64
N ALA A 21 -9.93 0.43 -2.22
CA ALA A 21 -10.07 -0.42 -3.39
C ALA A 21 -9.26 0.14 -4.57
N HIS A 22 -9.40 1.45 -4.84
CA HIS A 22 -8.64 2.12 -5.88
C HIS A 22 -7.13 2.05 -5.65
N LEU A 23 -6.68 2.30 -4.42
CA LEU A 23 -5.27 2.20 -4.04
C LEU A 23 -4.73 0.78 -4.27
N ARG A 24 -5.49 -0.26 -3.92
CA ARG A 24 -5.09 -1.67 -4.16
C ARG A 24 -5.01 -2.03 -5.63
N GLU A 25 -5.86 -1.46 -6.46
CA GLU A 25 -5.87 -1.73 -7.90
C GLU A 25 -4.76 -0.99 -8.64
N HIS A 26 -4.44 0.23 -8.20
CA HIS A 26 -3.48 1.14 -8.87
C HIS A 26 -2.18 1.31 -8.07
N TYR A 27 -1.85 0.35 -7.20
CA TYR A 27 -0.75 0.50 -6.25
C TYR A 27 0.63 0.69 -6.90
N THR A 28 0.80 0.32 -8.17
CA THR A 28 2.05 0.49 -8.93
C THR A 28 2.23 1.90 -9.50
N GLU A 29 1.15 2.69 -9.53
CA GLU A 29 1.12 4.03 -10.13
C GLU A 29 1.59 5.13 -9.17
N PRO A 30 2.02 6.30 -9.68
CA PRO A 30 2.32 7.46 -8.84
C PRO A 30 1.03 8.08 -8.26
N LEU A 31 0.55 7.52 -7.15
CA LEU A 31 -0.61 8.03 -6.42
C LEU A 31 -0.23 9.16 -5.46
N SER A 32 -1.07 10.20 -5.40
CA SER A 32 -0.98 11.28 -4.41
C SER A 32 -2.13 11.24 -3.42
N VAL A 33 -1.92 11.80 -2.23
CA VAL A 33 -2.97 11.89 -1.20
C VAL A 33 -4.10 12.80 -1.67
N GLU A 34 -3.77 13.86 -2.39
CA GLU A 34 -4.71 14.82 -2.95
C GLU A 34 -5.67 14.16 -3.94
N ALA A 35 -5.15 13.30 -4.82
CA ALA A 35 -5.97 12.55 -5.78
C ALA A 35 -6.90 11.56 -5.07
N LEU A 36 -6.41 10.85 -4.05
CA LEU A 36 -7.22 9.93 -3.25
C LEU A 36 -8.31 10.65 -2.46
N ALA A 37 -7.99 11.80 -1.86
CA ALA A 37 -8.95 12.63 -1.12
C ALA A 37 -10.03 13.20 -2.05
N ALA A 38 -9.64 13.71 -3.22
CA ALA A 38 -10.57 14.20 -4.24
C ALA A 38 -11.52 13.08 -4.70
N ARG A 39 -11.01 11.87 -4.97
CA ARG A 39 -11.82 10.71 -5.34
C ARG A 39 -12.78 10.27 -4.22
N ALA A 40 -12.40 10.49 -2.97
CA ALA A 40 -13.25 10.24 -1.81
C ALA A 40 -14.23 11.39 -1.51
N ASN A 41 -14.25 12.48 -2.30
CA ASN A 41 -15.01 13.69 -2.02
C ASN A 41 -14.76 14.21 -0.59
N MET A 42 -13.47 14.31 -0.22
CA MET A 42 -13.01 14.76 1.09
C MET A 42 -11.90 15.80 0.92
N SER A 43 -11.81 16.72 1.90
CA SER A 43 -10.58 17.49 2.07
C SER A 43 -9.42 16.54 2.40
N VAL A 44 -8.18 16.96 2.11
CA VAL A 44 -6.98 16.16 2.41
C VAL A 44 -6.86 15.84 3.90
N SER A 45 -7.18 16.80 4.78
CA SER A 45 -7.13 16.62 6.23
C SER A 45 -8.15 15.58 6.71
N THR A 46 -9.41 15.72 6.30
CA THR A 46 -10.49 14.77 6.61
C THR A 46 -10.15 13.38 6.08
N PHE A 47 -9.65 13.30 4.84
CA PHE A 47 -9.24 12.02 4.26
C PHE A 47 -8.14 11.36 5.09
N HIS A 48 -7.09 12.10 5.46
CA HIS A 48 -6.00 11.58 6.30
C HIS A 48 -6.49 11.01 7.63
N GLU A 49 -7.36 11.76 8.32
CA GLU A 49 -7.91 11.35 9.61
C GLU A 49 -8.76 10.09 9.48
N HIS A 50 -9.73 10.08 8.56
CA HIS A 50 -10.61 8.93 8.36
C HIS A 50 -9.84 7.71 7.84
N PHE A 51 -8.90 7.89 6.92
CA PHE A 51 -8.06 6.80 6.41
C PHE A 51 -7.22 6.18 7.54
N LYS A 52 -6.58 7.01 8.38
CA LYS A 52 -5.81 6.51 9.52
C LYS A 52 -6.70 5.81 10.54
N ARG A 53 -7.89 6.34 10.84
CA ARG A 53 -8.87 5.66 11.71
C ARG A 53 -9.33 4.30 11.17
N CYS A 54 -9.38 4.13 9.85
CA CYS A 54 -9.81 2.87 9.23
C CYS A 54 -8.68 1.85 9.04
N THR A 55 -7.42 2.29 8.95
CA THR A 55 -6.28 1.44 8.53
C THR A 55 -5.11 1.43 9.52
N ASP A 56 -5.20 2.25 10.57
CA ASP A 56 -4.13 2.57 11.52
C ASP A 56 -2.86 3.17 10.87
N MET A 57 -2.92 3.54 9.59
CA MET A 57 -1.77 4.01 8.82
C MET A 57 -2.11 5.27 8.03
N ALA A 58 -1.11 6.11 7.76
CA ALA A 58 -1.28 7.17 6.79
C ALA A 58 -1.39 6.59 5.36
N PRO A 59 -2.12 7.22 4.41
CA PRO A 59 -2.32 6.71 3.05
C PRO A 59 -1.04 6.29 2.33
N MET A 60 0.00 7.14 2.37
CA MET A 60 1.27 6.83 1.71
C MET A 60 2.07 5.74 2.42
N GLN A 61 1.92 5.59 3.74
CA GLN A 61 2.54 4.48 4.47
C GLN A 61 1.85 3.15 4.12
N TYR A 62 0.52 3.16 4.01
CA TYR A 62 -0.26 2.01 3.55
C TYR A 62 0.15 1.60 2.13
N LEU A 63 0.27 2.55 1.20
CA LEU A 63 0.74 2.28 -0.16
C LEU A 63 2.13 1.64 -0.19
N LYS A 64 3.09 2.19 0.57
CA LYS A 64 4.44 1.60 0.67
C LYS A 64 4.38 0.18 1.22
N ARG A 65 3.65 -0.04 2.31
CA ARG A 65 3.49 -1.37 2.90
C ARG A 65 2.88 -2.36 1.92
N LEU A 66 1.86 -1.95 1.17
CA LEU A 66 1.23 -2.77 0.14
C LEU A 66 2.23 -3.16 -0.96
N ARG A 67 3.01 -2.19 -1.48
CA ARG A 67 4.05 -2.45 -2.49
C ARG A 67 5.10 -3.44 -1.99
N LEU A 68 5.56 -3.27 -0.75
CA LEU A 68 6.57 -4.14 -0.15
C LEU A 68 6.04 -5.57 0.08
N LEU A 69 4.79 -5.72 0.51
CA LEU A 69 4.15 -7.04 0.63
C LEU A 69 3.99 -7.71 -0.74
N LYS A 70 3.60 -6.96 -1.78
CA LYS A 70 3.54 -7.47 -3.16
C LYS A 70 4.91 -7.87 -3.68
N ALA A 71 5.95 -7.11 -3.33
CA ALA A 71 7.31 -7.43 -3.69
C ALA A 71 7.77 -8.75 -3.05
N GLN A 72 7.47 -8.97 -1.77
CA GLN A 72 7.80 -10.23 -1.10
C GLN A 72 7.11 -11.44 -1.77
N GLN A 73 5.83 -11.28 -2.14
CA GLN A 73 5.10 -12.31 -2.89
C GLN A 73 5.77 -12.65 -4.23
N MET A 74 6.26 -11.63 -4.94
CA MET A 74 6.97 -11.77 -6.22
C MET A 74 8.35 -12.43 -6.07
N LEU A 75 9.13 -12.03 -5.05
CA LEU A 75 10.47 -12.58 -4.79
C LEU A 75 10.39 -14.06 -4.41
N ILE A 76 9.50 -14.40 -3.46
CA ILE A 76 9.38 -15.77 -2.94
C ILE A 76 8.58 -16.67 -3.89
N GLY A 77 7.47 -16.17 -4.43
CA GLY A 77 6.53 -16.98 -5.22
C GLY A 77 6.97 -17.16 -6.67
N GLU A 78 7.44 -16.08 -7.31
CA GLU A 78 7.79 -16.09 -8.74
C GLU A 78 9.31 -16.19 -8.98
N GLY A 79 10.15 -15.99 -7.95
CA GLY A 79 11.61 -16.00 -8.08
C GLY A 79 12.16 -14.81 -8.90
N LEU A 80 11.43 -13.69 -8.94
CA LEU A 80 11.82 -12.51 -9.71
C LEU A 80 13.08 -11.87 -9.14
N GLY A 81 13.92 -11.30 -10.01
CA GLY A 81 15.09 -10.54 -9.57
C GLY A 81 14.71 -9.26 -8.81
N VAL A 82 15.56 -8.81 -7.89
CA VAL A 82 15.32 -7.62 -7.03
C VAL A 82 14.99 -6.37 -7.84
N ALA A 83 15.75 -6.07 -8.90
CA ALA A 83 15.53 -4.89 -9.73
C ALA A 83 14.21 -4.96 -10.51
N GLN A 84 13.87 -6.13 -11.04
CA GLN A 84 12.61 -6.35 -11.76
C GLN A 84 11.41 -6.21 -10.83
N THR A 85 11.50 -6.79 -9.64
CA THR A 85 10.46 -6.67 -8.60
C THR A 85 10.25 -5.21 -8.20
N ALA A 86 11.33 -4.46 -7.94
CA ALA A 86 11.25 -3.04 -7.60
C ALA A 86 10.47 -2.24 -8.66
N HIS A 87 10.76 -2.46 -9.94
CA HIS A 87 10.05 -1.80 -11.02
C HIS A 87 8.57 -2.23 -11.08
N ARG A 88 8.28 -3.54 -10.99
CA ARG A 88 6.90 -4.07 -11.04
C ARG A 88 6.01 -3.55 -9.92
N VAL A 89 6.56 -3.33 -8.72
CA VAL A 89 5.79 -2.78 -7.58
C VAL A 89 5.75 -1.24 -7.54
N GLY A 90 6.26 -0.56 -8.57
CA GLY A 90 6.13 0.89 -8.73
C GLY A 90 7.23 1.72 -8.06
N TYR A 91 8.39 1.14 -7.75
CA TYR A 91 9.57 1.90 -7.34
C TYR A 91 10.38 2.35 -8.56
N GLN A 92 10.80 3.62 -8.55
CA GLN A 92 11.69 4.18 -9.58
C GLN A 92 13.17 3.86 -9.33
N SER A 93 13.53 3.49 -8.09
CA SER A 93 14.91 3.20 -7.69
C SER A 93 14.98 1.90 -6.91
N THR A 94 15.74 0.92 -7.43
CA THR A 94 16.04 -0.34 -6.74
C THR A 94 16.72 -0.10 -5.39
N SER A 95 17.61 0.89 -5.29
CA SER A 95 18.30 1.22 -4.03
C SER A 95 17.36 1.83 -2.98
N GLN A 96 16.33 2.57 -3.40
CA GLN A 96 15.29 3.03 -2.48
C GLN A 96 14.43 1.84 -2.02
N PHE A 97 13.99 1.01 -2.96
CA PHE A 97 13.22 -0.20 -2.69
C PHE A 97 13.93 -1.09 -1.67
N SER A 98 15.18 -1.47 -1.90
CA SER A 98 15.92 -2.37 -1.00
C SER A 98 16.08 -1.82 0.41
N ARG A 99 16.26 -0.49 0.57
CA ARG A 99 16.33 0.16 1.89
C ARG A 99 14.99 0.11 2.62
N GLU A 100 13.89 0.39 1.93
CA GLU A 100 12.56 0.33 2.53
C GLU A 100 12.12 -1.10 2.83
N TYR A 101 12.46 -2.05 1.95
CA TYR A 101 12.21 -3.47 2.15
C TYR A 101 12.93 -3.99 3.40
N LYS A 102 14.23 -3.72 3.51
CA LYS A 102 15.01 -4.12 4.68
C LYS A 102 14.48 -3.53 5.98
N ARG A 103 14.03 -2.28 5.96
CA ARG A 103 13.40 -1.64 7.12
C ARG A 103 12.05 -2.29 7.51
N GLN A 104 11.33 -2.86 6.55
CA GLN A 104 10.01 -3.43 6.77
C GLN A 104 10.05 -4.91 7.21
N PHE A 105 11.06 -5.66 6.75
CA PHE A 105 11.14 -7.12 6.94
C PHE A 105 12.43 -7.60 7.62
N ASP A 106 13.30 -6.68 8.05
CA ASP A 106 14.58 -6.95 8.69
C ASP A 106 15.55 -7.83 7.89
N ARG A 107 15.32 -7.97 6.58
CA ARG A 107 16.12 -8.77 5.63
C ARG A 107 16.21 -8.07 4.28
N SER A 108 17.29 -8.30 3.53
CA SER A 108 17.37 -7.71 2.19
C SER A 108 16.49 -8.48 1.21
N PRO A 109 15.95 -7.84 0.16
CA PRO A 109 15.14 -8.53 -0.85
C PRO A 109 15.95 -9.58 -1.63
N GLY A 110 17.29 -9.50 -1.62
CA GLY A 110 18.15 -10.52 -2.23
C GLY A 110 18.37 -11.76 -1.36
N ASP A 111 18.00 -11.70 -0.07
CA ASP A 111 18.09 -12.83 0.86
C ASP A 111 16.82 -13.71 0.80
N GLU A 112 15.79 -13.27 0.08
CA GLU A 112 14.55 -14.02 -0.08
C GLU A 112 14.82 -15.24 -0.97
N LEU A 113 14.50 -16.42 -0.45
CA LEU A 113 14.62 -17.68 -1.18
C LEU A 113 13.29 -17.98 -1.88
N PRO A 114 13.30 -18.22 -3.21
CA PRO A 114 12.11 -18.68 -3.91
C PRO A 114 11.59 -19.97 -3.30
N TYR A 115 10.27 -20.16 -3.28
CA TYR A 115 9.66 -21.39 -2.75
C TYR A 115 10.19 -22.65 -3.46
N GLN A 116 10.53 -22.53 -4.74
CA GLN A 116 11.15 -23.60 -5.55
C GLN A 116 12.54 -24.04 -5.05
N SER A 117 13.17 -23.27 -4.17
CA SER A 117 14.52 -23.51 -3.63
C SER A 117 14.51 -24.02 -2.19
N LEU A 118 13.35 -24.20 -1.56
CA LEU A 118 13.25 -24.75 -0.20
C LEU A 118 13.34 -26.29 -0.25
N PRO A 119 14.12 -26.93 0.62
CA PRO A 119 14.13 -28.38 0.75
C PRO A 119 12.77 -28.87 1.26
N VAL A 120 12.22 -29.90 0.61
CA VAL A 120 11.00 -30.62 1.03
C VAL A 120 11.23 -31.43 2.31
#